data_AF-A0A660PRG2-F1
#
_entry.id   AF-A0A660PRG2-F1
#
_cell.length_a   1.000
_cell.length_b   1.000
_cell.length_c   1.000
_cell.angle_alpha   90.00
_cell.angle_beta   90.00
_cell.angle_gamma   90.00
#
_symmetry.space_group_name_H-M   'P 1'
#
loop_
_entity.id
_entity.type
_entity.pdbx_description
1 polymer ?
#
loop_
_entity_poly.entity_id
_entity_poly.type
_entity_poly.pdbx_seq_one_letter_code
_entity_poly.pdbx_strand_id
1 'polypeptide(L)'
;MFNFLNSAVLIAAAATLIPLLIHLFSRRKVKVVPFSSLKHLKEMQKRQVRRIKIRQLLLLILRMLIILIAVLAFARPATKGGYIGSHAGVSSVILLDRSASMQRQLKDGRLFELATQKLSEILEGFDQTDEVILIPFDRTSYFPSGERFFSSDIAEDILKQVTCGHNTADPGQAFQKGLELLRQANNLNKEIYFITDRQANSLPENRDTLPDKVSCYIIDLPTEIDGNCGIVDISMGGQLIEVGSEFIIKADIKNYDARAKTELLASLFVNDIRVMQKEFAIKANGSQSLQLKHIIQKPGFHSGWIELSDDDFAVDNRFYFSFRIPENFAVLIIDGDGGGEIIKLALVPSEEVARYWSVKTVNPQNLAAVRYNDYVLVILSGPDSLGKAETSRLLNFIDAGG
;
A
#
# COMPACT_ATOMS: atom_id res chain seq x y z
N MET A 1 -2.95 17.51 38.70
CA MET A 1 -2.17 17.24 39.93
C MET A 1 -0.70 17.30 39.55
N PHE A 2 0.03 18.28 40.08
CA PHE A 2 1.48 18.39 39.88
C PHE A 2 2.16 17.37 40.80
N ASN A 3 2.97 16.49 40.24
CA ASN A 3 3.79 15.57 41.03
C ASN A 3 5.26 15.97 40.89
N PHE A 4 6.01 15.92 41.98
CA PHE A 4 7.44 16.19 42.01
C PHE A 4 8.16 14.87 42.23
N LEU A 5 9.15 14.56 41.40
CA LEU A 5 9.93 13.32 41.52
C LEU A 5 10.78 13.30 42.79
N ASN A 6 11.22 14.47 43.26
CA ASN A 6 11.96 14.62 44.49
C ASN A 6 11.27 15.61 45.42
N SER A 7 10.21 15.14 46.08
CA SER A 7 9.43 15.93 47.05
C SER A 7 10.25 16.39 48.27
N ALA A 8 11.33 15.69 48.62
CA ALA A 8 12.22 16.09 49.70
C ALA A 8 12.98 17.39 49.40
N VAL A 9 13.30 17.66 48.13
CA VAL A 9 14.02 18.88 47.70
C VAL A 9 13.15 20.13 47.85
N LEU A 10 11.82 20.03 47.90
CA LEU A 10 10.96 21.18 48.20
C LEU A 10 11.22 21.78 49.59
N ILE A 11 11.72 21.00 50.55
CA ILE A 11 12.13 21.53 51.86
C ILE A 11 13.28 22.53 51.68
N ALA A 12 14.17 22.31 50.70
CA ALA A 12 15.24 23.24 50.37
C ALA A 12 14.73 24.58 49.79
N ALA A 13 13.46 24.68 49.37
CA ALA A 13 12.86 25.97 48.99
C ALA A 13 12.83 26.95 50.18
N ALA A 14 12.87 26.46 51.42
CA ALA A 14 13.03 27.30 52.61
C ALA A 14 14.35 28.12 52.60
N ALA A 15 15.38 27.66 51.87
CA ALA A 15 16.63 28.41 51.71
C ALA A 15 16.44 29.76 50.98
N THR A 16 15.35 29.93 50.21
CA THR A 16 15.01 31.21 49.58
C THR A 16 14.71 32.32 50.61
N LEU A 17 14.40 31.97 51.86
CA LEU A 17 14.20 32.92 52.95
C LEU A 17 15.52 33.47 53.52
N ILE A 18 16.67 32.82 53.27
CA ILE A 18 17.95 33.24 53.85
C ILE A 18 18.33 34.68 53.45
N PRO A 19 18.29 35.08 52.15
CA PRO A 19 18.56 36.47 51.76
C PRO A 19 17.57 37.47 52.38
N LEU A 20 16.30 37.09 52.54
CA LEU A 20 15.26 37.92 53.13
C LEU A 20 15.56 38.20 54.61
N LEU A 21 15.91 37.16 55.37
CA LEU A 21 16.26 37.28 56.79
C LEU A 21 17.51 38.12 56.99
N ILE A 22 18.58 37.88 56.20
CA ILE A 22 19.81 38.70 56.26
C ILE A 22 19.49 40.16 55.94
N HIS A 23 18.63 40.44 54.96
CA HIS A 23 18.22 41.80 54.63
C HIS A 23 17.45 42.48 55.78
N LEU A 24 16.56 41.77 56.46
CA LEU A 24 15.79 42.29 57.59
C LEU A 24 16.69 42.59 58.80
N PHE A 25 17.64 41.71 59.10
CA PHE A 25 18.57 41.87 60.23
C PHE A 25 19.72 42.84 59.95
N SER A 26 20.08 43.08 58.68
CA SER A 26 21.15 44.01 58.30
C SER A 26 20.75 45.50 58.39
N ARG A 27 19.62 45.85 59.01
CA ARG A 27 19.25 47.24 59.30
C ARG A 27 20.14 47.81 60.40
N ARG A 28 21.35 48.25 60.03
CA ARG A 28 22.24 48.99 60.94
C ARG A 28 21.56 50.28 61.39
N LYS A 29 21.53 50.51 62.71
CA LYS A 29 21.18 51.80 63.30
C LYS A 29 22.16 52.85 62.79
N VAL A 30 21.67 53.80 62.00
CA VAL A 30 22.49 54.91 61.50
C VAL A 30 22.93 55.75 62.69
N LYS A 31 24.24 55.88 62.91
CA LYS A 31 24.79 56.84 63.89
C LYS A 31 24.53 58.25 63.37
N VAL A 32 23.73 59.01 64.11
CA VAL A 32 23.44 60.40 63.79
C VAL A 32 24.60 61.26 64.28
N VAL A 33 25.25 61.99 63.38
CA VAL A 33 26.30 62.96 63.71
C VAL A 33 25.75 64.36 63.42
N PRO A 34 25.77 65.30 64.38
CA PRO A 34 25.28 66.66 64.16
C PRO A 34 26.22 67.45 63.23
N PHE A 35 25.66 68.10 62.20
CA PHE A 35 26.40 68.93 61.24
C PHE A 35 25.61 70.23 60.94
N SER A 36 26.31 71.34 60.73
CA SER A 36 25.79 72.70 60.95
C SER A 36 24.98 73.35 59.80
N SER A 37 24.70 72.69 58.68
CA SER A 37 23.74 73.23 57.68
C SER A 37 23.22 72.15 56.72
N LEU A 38 21.93 71.82 56.80
CA LEU A 38 21.30 70.69 56.07
C LEU A 38 20.18 71.11 55.09
N LYS A 39 19.96 72.42 54.89
CA LYS A 39 18.77 72.91 54.18
C LYS A 39 18.81 72.60 52.67
N HIS A 40 19.99 72.66 52.04
CA HIS A 40 20.16 72.33 50.61
C HIS A 40 20.46 70.84 50.30
N LEU A 41 20.89 70.04 51.29
CA LEU A 41 21.25 68.63 51.09
C LEU A 41 20.04 67.67 51.12
N LYS A 42 18.96 68.06 51.82
CA LYS A 42 17.76 67.22 52.01
C LYS A 42 16.93 66.99 50.73
N GLU A 43 16.92 67.94 49.80
CA GLU A 43 16.15 67.82 48.55
C GLU A 43 16.82 66.89 47.53
N MET A 44 18.16 66.91 47.43
CA MET A 44 18.90 66.00 46.54
C MET A 44 18.94 64.54 47.04
N GLN A 45 18.92 64.33 48.36
CA GLN A 45 18.91 62.97 48.93
C GLN A 45 17.61 62.20 48.68
N LYS A 46 16.43 62.84 48.64
CA LYS A 46 15.14 62.13 48.51
C LYS A 46 15.04 61.31 47.21
N ARG A 47 15.53 61.83 46.07
CA ARG A 47 15.51 61.11 44.78
C ARG A 47 16.53 59.97 44.73
N GLN A 48 17.74 60.18 45.26
CA GLN A 48 18.81 59.18 45.24
C GLN A 48 18.51 58.01 46.20
N VAL A 49 17.95 58.30 47.38
CA VAL A 49 17.54 57.27 48.36
C VAL A 49 16.41 56.39 47.80
N ARG A 50 15.46 56.94 47.02
CA ARG A 50 14.37 56.15 46.42
C ARG A 50 14.88 55.17 45.36
N ARG A 51 15.82 55.60 44.49
CA ARG A 51 16.46 54.70 43.50
C ARG A 51 17.29 53.59 44.17
N ILE A 52 18.03 53.92 45.24
CA ILE A 52 18.82 52.93 45.99
C ILE A 52 17.90 51.88 46.62
N LYS A 53 16.78 52.29 47.23
CA LYS A 53 15.79 51.35 47.82
C LYS A 53 15.15 50.43 46.78
N ILE A 54 14.78 50.95 45.61
CA ILE A 54 14.20 50.15 44.52
C ILE A 54 15.22 49.14 43.99
N ARG A 55 16.47 49.58 43.76
CA ARG A 55 17.56 48.68 43.30
C ARG A 55 17.85 47.59 44.33
N GLN A 56 17.86 47.92 45.62
CA GLN A 56 18.05 46.95 46.69
C GLN A 56 16.92 45.92 46.76
N LEU A 57 15.66 46.36 46.58
CA LEU A 57 14.51 45.46 46.55
C LEU A 57 14.57 44.52 45.34
N LEU A 58 14.90 45.05 44.15
CA LEU A 58 15.07 44.24 42.94
C LEU A 58 16.21 43.22 43.08
N LEU A 59 17.35 43.62 43.63
CA LEU A 59 18.48 42.71 43.88
C LEU A 59 18.12 41.62 44.91
N LEU A 60 17.30 41.95 45.91
CA LEU A 60 16.80 40.97 46.88
C LEU A 60 15.88 39.95 46.21
N ILE A 61 14.90 40.41 45.42
CA ILE A 61 13.99 39.54 44.67
C ILE A 61 14.78 38.63 43.73
N LEU A 62 15.74 39.18 42.98
CA LEU A 62 16.56 38.40 42.05
C LEU A 62 17.38 37.33 42.78
N ARG A 63 17.97 37.66 43.94
CA ARG A 63 18.75 36.70 44.75
C ARG A 63 17.86 35.56 45.28
N MET A 64 16.63 35.84 45.68
CA MET A 64 15.67 34.81 46.09
C MET A 64 15.21 33.96 44.89
N LEU A 65 14.98 34.60 43.73
CA LEU A 65 14.54 33.94 42.51
C LEU A 65 15.59 32.97 41.96
N ILE A 66 16.88 33.32 42.01
CA ILE A 66 17.98 32.42 41.60
C ILE A 66 17.98 31.14 42.43
N ILE A 67 17.83 31.27 43.76
CA ILE A 67 17.76 30.10 44.66
C ILE A 67 16.50 29.28 44.37
N LEU A 68 15.36 29.94 44.15
CA LEU A 68 14.11 29.27 43.84
C LEU A 68 14.19 28.49 42.52
N ILE A 69 14.76 29.08 41.47
CA ILE A 69 14.96 28.43 40.18
C ILE A 69 15.91 27.24 40.32
N ALA A 70 17.01 27.39 41.07
CA ALA A 70 17.92 26.28 41.33
C ALA A 70 17.20 25.12 42.05
N VAL A 71 16.43 25.41 43.10
CA VAL A 71 15.64 24.39 43.81
C VAL A 71 14.61 23.74 42.89
N LEU A 72 13.90 24.51 42.07
CA LEU A 72 12.93 23.97 41.10
C LEU A 72 13.60 23.10 40.02
N ALA A 73 14.80 23.48 39.56
CA ALA A 73 15.59 22.70 38.61
C ALA A 73 15.99 21.33 39.20
N PHE A 74 16.34 21.28 40.49
CA PHE A 74 16.62 20.01 41.19
C PHE A 74 15.35 19.24 41.58
N ALA A 75 14.24 19.92 41.89
CA ALA A 75 12.97 19.29 42.25
C ALA A 75 12.27 18.60 41.06
N ARG A 76 12.64 18.97 39.82
CA ARG A 76 12.14 18.40 38.56
C ARG A 76 10.60 18.25 38.56
N PRO A 77 9.85 19.37 38.41
CA PRO A 77 8.39 19.32 38.34
C PRO A 77 7.93 18.46 37.15
N ALA A 78 7.17 17.40 37.42
CA ALA A 78 6.59 16.54 36.40
C ALA A 78 5.10 16.85 36.25
N THR A 79 4.66 17.18 35.03
CA THR A 79 3.24 17.17 34.68
C THR A 79 2.87 15.78 34.17
N LYS A 80 1.58 15.45 34.13
CA LYS A 80 1.08 14.16 33.63
C LYS A 80 1.36 13.90 32.12
N GLY A 81 2.19 14.71 31.47
CA GLY A 81 2.54 14.63 30.04
C GLY A 81 4.03 14.78 29.75
N GLY A 82 4.91 14.44 30.71
CA GLY A 82 6.36 14.47 30.52
C GLY A 82 7.03 15.75 31.03
N TYR A 83 8.36 15.76 30.96
CA TYR A 83 9.17 16.90 31.37
C TYR A 83 8.95 18.08 30.42
N ILE A 84 8.92 19.30 30.95
CA ILE A 84 9.07 20.49 30.12
C ILE A 84 10.45 20.41 29.45
N GLY A 85 10.48 20.08 28.15
CA GLY A 85 11.69 19.95 27.34
C GLY A 85 12.18 18.52 27.01
N SER A 86 11.43 17.46 27.37
CA SER A 86 11.66 16.12 26.83
C SER A 86 10.71 15.89 25.66
N HIS A 87 11.22 15.50 24.48
CA HIS A 87 10.37 14.86 23.47
C HIS A 87 9.63 13.72 24.18
N ALA A 88 8.29 13.76 24.16
CA ALA A 88 7.49 12.66 24.64
C ALA A 88 7.49 11.62 23.52
N GLY A 89 8.01 10.42 23.81
CA GLY A 89 8.13 9.35 22.82
C GLY A 89 6.83 9.13 22.06
N VAL A 90 6.96 8.77 20.79
CA VAL A 90 5.84 8.54 19.86
C VAL A 90 5.81 7.07 19.45
N SER A 91 4.63 6.46 19.39
CA SER A 91 4.42 5.16 18.75
C SER A 91 3.83 5.39 17.36
N SER A 92 4.57 5.04 16.32
CA SER A 92 4.20 5.31 14.93
C SER A 92 4.02 4.01 14.14
N VAL A 93 2.85 3.85 13.52
CA VAL A 93 2.62 2.81 12.50
C VAL A 93 2.78 3.45 11.14
N ILE A 94 3.58 2.83 10.27
CA ILE A 94 3.80 3.31 8.92
C ILE A 94 3.24 2.26 7.95
N LEU A 95 2.23 2.65 7.19
CA LEU A 95 1.61 1.83 6.15
C LEU A 95 2.18 2.24 4.80
N LEU A 96 2.98 1.36 4.20
CA LEU A 96 3.61 1.59 2.91
C LEU A 96 2.86 0.80 1.83
N ASP A 97 2.26 1.51 0.89
CA ASP A 97 1.61 0.90 -0.25
C ASP A 97 2.66 0.28 -1.18
N ARG A 98 2.54 -1.02 -1.44
CA ARG A 98 3.38 -1.75 -2.41
C ARG A 98 2.54 -2.36 -3.54
N SER A 99 1.35 -1.81 -3.80
CA SER A 99 0.48 -2.24 -4.89
C SER A 99 1.06 -1.89 -6.26
N ALA A 100 0.50 -2.49 -7.31
CA ALA A 100 0.96 -2.33 -8.68
C ALA A 100 1.02 -0.85 -9.09
N SER A 101 0.05 -0.01 -8.68
CA SER A 101 0.00 1.39 -9.10
C SER A 101 1.19 2.23 -8.62
N MET A 102 1.87 1.80 -7.56
CA MET A 102 3.10 2.42 -7.08
C MET A 102 4.29 2.21 -8.05
N GLN A 103 4.17 1.33 -9.05
CA GLN A 103 5.17 1.17 -10.12
C GLN A 103 5.09 2.24 -11.21
N ARG A 104 4.19 3.22 -11.09
CA ARG A 104 4.06 4.31 -12.06
C ARG A 104 5.38 5.06 -12.23
N GLN A 105 5.75 5.30 -13.48
CA GLN A 105 6.90 6.10 -13.85
C GLN A 105 6.49 7.58 -13.83
N LEU A 106 7.26 8.39 -13.10
CA LEU A 106 7.12 9.84 -13.08
C LEU A 106 8.40 10.47 -13.66
N LYS A 107 8.36 11.78 -13.90
CA LYS A 107 9.54 12.55 -14.35
C LYS A 107 10.74 12.42 -13.41
N ASP A 108 10.47 12.35 -12.10
CA ASP A 108 11.49 12.34 -11.05
C ASP A 108 11.91 10.92 -10.62
N GLY A 109 11.39 9.87 -11.26
CA GLY A 109 11.66 8.48 -10.90
C GLY A 109 10.39 7.64 -10.77
N ARG A 110 10.51 6.39 -10.29
CA ARG A 110 9.33 5.57 -10.03
C ARG A 110 8.66 6.01 -8.73
N LEU A 111 7.33 6.00 -8.70
CA LEU A 111 6.56 6.46 -7.55
C LEU A 111 6.90 5.71 -6.25
N PHE A 112 7.10 4.39 -6.32
CA PHE A 112 7.53 3.59 -5.18
C PHE A 112 8.92 4.01 -4.66
N GLU A 113 9.87 4.33 -5.53
CA GLU A 113 11.21 4.79 -5.13
C GLU A 113 11.12 6.14 -4.41
N LEU A 114 10.34 7.08 -4.95
CA LEU A 114 10.07 8.38 -4.31
C LEU A 114 9.38 8.20 -2.95
N ALA A 115 8.44 7.25 -2.85
CA ALA A 115 7.77 6.91 -1.59
C ALA A 115 8.75 6.37 -0.55
N THR A 116 9.64 5.45 -0.94
CA THR A 116 10.68 4.91 -0.04
C THR A 116 11.67 6.00 0.40
N GLN A 117 12.07 6.90 -0.51
CA GLN A 117 12.95 8.02 -0.16
C GLN A 117 12.31 8.95 0.87
N LYS A 118 11.05 9.37 0.66
CA LYS A 118 10.32 10.20 1.63
C LYS A 118 10.15 9.50 2.97
N LEU A 119 9.94 8.18 2.96
CA LEU A 119 9.86 7.41 4.19
C LEU A 119 11.20 7.40 4.93
N SER A 120 12.34 7.21 4.25
CA SER A 120 13.66 7.33 4.89
C SER A 120 13.86 8.72 5.52
N GLU A 121 13.47 9.80 4.83
CA GLU A 121 13.53 11.17 5.38
C GLU A 121 12.65 11.34 6.63
N ILE A 122 11.48 10.68 6.67
CA ILE A 122 10.60 10.65 7.85
C ILE A 122 11.28 9.89 8.99
N LEU A 123 11.86 8.72 8.72
CA LEU A 123 12.52 7.87 9.71
C LEU A 123 13.77 8.54 10.34
N GLU A 124 14.48 9.38 9.59
CA GLU A 124 15.60 10.20 10.11
C GLU A 124 15.17 11.22 11.18
N GLY A 125 13.89 11.60 11.18
CA GLY A 125 13.33 12.54 12.17
C GLY A 125 12.95 11.92 13.51
N PHE A 126 12.99 10.59 13.65
CA PHE A 126 12.62 9.88 14.87
C PHE A 126 13.75 9.87 15.90
N ASP A 127 13.41 10.11 17.16
CA ASP A 127 14.34 10.07 18.29
C ASP A 127 14.44 8.66 18.91
N GLN A 128 15.42 8.45 19.80
CA GLN A 128 15.64 7.17 20.49
C GLN A 128 14.47 6.71 21.39
N THR A 129 13.56 7.63 21.74
CA THR A 129 12.38 7.33 22.54
C THR A 129 11.18 6.91 21.71
N ASP A 130 11.27 7.05 20.39
CA ASP A 130 10.19 6.74 19.49
C ASP A 130 10.26 5.29 19.03
N GLU A 131 9.09 4.72 18.78
CA GLU A 131 8.94 3.33 18.41
C GLU A 131 8.11 3.25 17.11
N VAL A 132 8.63 2.53 16.12
CA VAL A 132 8.09 2.48 14.77
C VAL A 132 7.82 1.05 14.36
N ILE A 133 6.75 0.85 13.59
CA ILE A 133 6.52 -0.38 12.84
C ILE A 133 6.16 -0.05 11.39
N LEU A 134 6.88 -0.67 10.46
CA LEU A 134 6.63 -0.55 9.02
C LEU A 134 5.80 -1.74 8.54
N ILE A 135 4.68 -1.46 7.89
CA ILE A 135 3.74 -2.45 7.37
C ILE A 135 3.55 -2.21 5.87
N PRO A 136 4.29 -2.94 5.02
CA PRO A 136 4.06 -2.94 3.58
C PRO A 136 2.77 -3.68 3.23
N PHE A 137 1.87 -3.06 2.45
CA PHE A 137 0.56 -3.63 2.14
C PHE A 137 0.26 -3.72 0.64
N ASP A 138 -0.37 -4.83 0.26
CA ASP A 138 -1.15 -5.02 -0.96
C ASP A 138 -2.29 -6.02 -0.64
N ARG A 139 -3.12 -6.39 -1.63
CA ARG A 139 -4.23 -7.34 -1.47
C ARG A 139 -3.85 -8.72 -0.94
N THR A 140 -2.60 -9.13 -1.07
CA THR A 140 -2.11 -10.45 -0.64
C THR A 140 -1.30 -10.40 0.65
N SER A 141 -1.12 -9.20 1.24
CA SER A 141 -0.37 -9.06 2.48
C SER A 141 -1.00 -9.85 3.62
N TYR A 142 -0.16 -10.60 4.32
CA TYR A 142 -0.52 -11.39 5.49
C TYR A 142 0.14 -10.76 6.73
N PHE A 143 -0.66 -10.55 7.79
CA PHE A 143 -0.23 -9.87 9.02
C PHE A 143 -0.20 -10.87 10.20
N PRO A 144 0.94 -11.52 10.48
CA PRO A 144 1.03 -12.48 11.57
C PRO A 144 0.78 -11.84 12.94
N SER A 145 0.48 -12.69 13.92
CA SER A 145 0.40 -12.25 15.32
C SER A 145 1.80 -12.08 15.93
N GLY A 146 1.97 -11.09 16.80
CA GLY A 146 3.22 -10.88 17.55
C GLY A 146 4.21 -9.88 16.95
N GLU A 147 3.79 -9.12 15.93
CA GLU A 147 4.50 -7.92 15.47
C GLU A 147 4.74 -6.95 16.63
N ARG A 148 5.90 -6.26 16.61
CA ARG A 148 6.34 -5.36 17.68
C ARG A 148 6.83 -4.05 17.08
N PHE A 149 6.80 -3.00 17.87
CA PHE A 149 7.50 -1.77 17.52
C PHE A 149 9.01 -1.95 17.70
N PHE A 150 9.78 -1.26 16.86
CA PHE A 150 11.24 -1.27 16.84
C PHE A 150 11.78 0.17 16.75
N SER A 151 13.10 0.35 16.74
CA SER A 151 13.71 1.66 16.45
C SER A 151 13.57 2.01 14.97
N SER A 152 13.73 3.30 14.64
CA SER A 152 13.77 3.80 13.27
C SER A 152 14.86 3.11 12.43
N ASP A 153 16.04 2.82 13.01
CA ASP A 153 17.12 2.10 12.32
C ASP A 153 16.67 0.72 11.80
N ILE A 154 15.91 -0.04 12.61
CA ILE A 154 15.40 -1.35 12.21
C ILE A 154 14.33 -1.19 11.13
N ALA A 155 13.46 -0.19 11.25
CA ALA A 155 12.45 0.11 10.24
C ALA A 155 13.10 0.48 8.89
N GLU A 156 14.21 1.20 8.90
CA GLU A 156 15.00 1.56 7.72
C GLU A 156 15.63 0.32 7.05
N ASP A 157 16.13 -0.63 7.85
CA ASP A 157 16.66 -1.89 7.31
C ASP A 157 15.57 -2.81 6.74
N ILE A 158 14.36 -2.78 7.29
CA ILE A 158 13.20 -3.45 6.71
C ILE A 158 12.81 -2.76 5.40
N LEU A 159 12.77 -1.43 5.36
CA LEU A 159 12.40 -0.64 4.19
C LEU A 159 13.25 -0.99 2.96
N LYS A 160 14.57 -1.15 3.14
CA LYS A 160 15.50 -1.55 2.07
C LYS A 160 15.19 -2.91 1.44
N GLN A 161 14.43 -3.77 2.13
CA GLN A 161 14.06 -5.09 1.64
C GLN A 161 12.67 -5.11 0.99
N VAL A 162 11.88 -4.04 1.13
CA VAL A 162 10.54 -3.97 0.56
C VAL A 162 10.61 -3.70 -0.94
N THR A 163 9.92 -4.51 -1.72
CA THR A 163 9.76 -4.32 -3.16
C THR A 163 8.31 -4.03 -3.53
N CYS A 164 8.11 -3.24 -4.58
CA CYS A 164 6.78 -3.03 -5.15
C CYS A 164 6.24 -4.34 -5.75
N GLY A 165 4.98 -4.67 -5.47
CA GLY A 165 4.29 -5.86 -5.99
C GLY A 165 3.42 -5.57 -7.20
N HIS A 166 2.74 -6.61 -7.71
CA HIS A 166 1.84 -6.55 -8.88
C HIS A 166 0.35 -6.66 -8.50
N ASN A 167 0.03 -6.68 -7.20
CA ASN A 167 -1.34 -6.80 -6.72
C ASN A 167 -2.01 -5.44 -6.57
N THR A 168 -3.35 -5.43 -6.48
CA THR A 168 -4.10 -4.22 -6.14
C THR A 168 -3.86 -3.81 -4.68
N ALA A 169 -4.06 -2.53 -4.36
CA ALA A 169 -4.08 -2.07 -2.98
C ALA A 169 -5.28 -2.65 -2.21
N ASP A 170 -5.08 -2.98 -0.94
CA ASP A 170 -6.12 -3.28 0.05
C ASP A 170 -5.64 -2.77 1.42
N PRO A 171 -5.86 -1.49 1.73
CA PRO A 171 -5.40 -0.90 2.98
C PRO A 171 -6.23 -1.34 4.19
N GLY A 172 -7.39 -2.00 3.99
CA GLY A 172 -8.36 -2.24 5.06
C GLY A 172 -7.78 -3.09 6.20
N GLN A 173 -7.18 -4.23 5.86
CA GLN A 173 -6.57 -5.12 6.84
C GLN A 173 -5.33 -4.50 7.49
N ALA A 174 -4.47 -3.85 6.69
CA ALA A 174 -3.28 -3.17 7.18
C ALA A 174 -3.62 -2.03 8.16
N PHE A 175 -4.65 -1.27 7.86
CA PHE A 175 -5.14 -0.18 8.71
C PHE A 175 -5.68 -0.70 10.05
N GLN A 176 -6.54 -1.73 10.02
CA GLN A 176 -7.06 -2.32 11.27
C GLN A 176 -5.92 -2.89 12.12
N LYS A 177 -4.98 -3.59 11.49
CA LYS A 177 -3.78 -4.10 12.16
C LYS A 177 -2.97 -2.99 12.80
N GLY A 178 -2.73 -1.89 12.09
CA GLY A 178 -2.06 -0.71 12.61
C GLY A 178 -2.75 -0.13 13.85
N LEU A 179 -4.08 -0.02 13.82
CA LEU A 179 -4.85 0.45 14.97
C LEU A 179 -4.77 -0.51 16.17
N GLU A 180 -4.75 -1.82 15.95
CA GLU A 180 -4.56 -2.82 16.99
C GLU A 180 -3.18 -2.70 17.66
N LEU A 181 -2.13 -2.52 16.86
CA LEU A 181 -0.76 -2.33 17.36
C LEU A 181 -0.65 -1.04 18.18
N LEU A 182 -1.19 0.07 17.68
CA LEU A 182 -1.20 1.34 18.41
C LEU A 182 -1.95 1.24 19.73
N ARG A 183 -3.03 0.45 19.83
CA ARG A 183 -3.71 0.24 21.12
C ARG A 183 -2.81 -0.43 22.17
N GLN A 184 -1.91 -1.30 21.75
CA GLN A 184 -0.97 -2.02 22.62
C GLN A 184 0.30 -1.22 22.92
N ALA A 185 0.54 -0.12 22.21
CA ALA A 185 1.73 0.71 22.35
C ALA A 185 1.76 1.51 23.66
N ASN A 186 2.98 1.71 24.19
CA ASN A 186 3.21 2.27 25.53
C ASN A 186 3.20 3.80 25.55
N ASN A 187 3.57 4.44 24.43
CA ASN A 187 3.64 5.89 24.39
C ASN A 187 2.25 6.54 24.34
N LEU A 188 2.18 7.77 24.85
CA LEU A 188 0.94 8.55 24.87
C LEU A 188 0.60 9.13 23.50
N ASN A 189 1.62 9.50 22.73
CA ASN A 189 1.49 10.01 21.37
C ASN A 189 1.47 8.83 20.41
N LYS A 190 0.42 8.73 19.59
CA LYS A 190 0.17 7.62 18.69
C LYS A 190 -0.15 8.15 17.31
N GLU A 191 0.59 7.67 16.32
CA GLU A 191 0.54 8.20 14.96
C GLU A 191 0.45 7.06 13.96
N ILE A 192 -0.30 7.29 12.88
CA ILE A 192 -0.35 6.39 11.74
C ILE A 192 -0.06 7.17 10.46
N TYR A 193 0.91 6.70 9.70
CA TYR A 193 1.34 7.29 8.44
C TYR A 193 0.89 6.41 7.28
N PHE A 194 0.30 7.01 6.25
CA PHE A 194 -0.05 6.38 4.99
C PHE A 194 0.83 6.92 3.89
N ILE A 195 1.56 6.03 3.22
CA ILE A 195 2.42 6.37 2.09
C ILE A 195 1.88 5.62 0.88
N THR A 196 1.11 6.33 0.05
CA THR A 196 0.37 5.75 -1.08
C THR A 196 0.14 6.81 -2.16
N ASP A 197 -0.19 6.37 -3.36
CA ASP A 197 -0.54 7.20 -4.53
C ASP A 197 -1.91 7.89 -4.42
N ARG A 198 -2.65 7.64 -3.32
CA ARG A 198 -3.95 8.25 -3.00
C ARG A 198 -5.05 7.95 -4.03
N GLN A 199 -4.94 6.85 -4.77
CA GLN A 199 -6.05 6.34 -5.56
C GLN A 199 -7.23 5.94 -4.67
N ALA A 200 -8.45 5.94 -5.21
CA ALA A 200 -9.67 5.66 -4.44
C ALA A 200 -9.60 4.33 -3.65
N ASN A 201 -9.01 3.29 -4.24
CA ASN A 201 -8.88 1.96 -3.62
C ASN A 201 -7.66 1.80 -2.71
N SER A 202 -6.79 2.82 -2.62
CA SER A 202 -5.56 2.79 -1.82
C SER A 202 -5.73 3.37 -0.41
N LEU A 203 -6.90 3.96 -0.13
CA LEU A 203 -7.24 4.56 1.15
C LEU A 203 -8.33 3.75 1.87
N PRO A 204 -8.25 3.55 3.19
CA PRO A 204 -9.27 2.81 3.93
C PRO A 204 -10.56 3.63 4.02
N GLU A 205 -11.70 2.95 3.90
CA GLU A 205 -13.04 3.58 4.03
C GLU A 205 -13.26 4.18 5.42
N ASN A 206 -12.79 3.50 6.47
CA ASN A 206 -13.00 3.86 7.88
C ASN A 206 -11.94 4.84 8.44
N ARG A 207 -11.32 5.67 7.59
CA ARG A 207 -10.30 6.64 8.04
C ARG A 207 -10.86 7.70 9.00
N ASP A 208 -12.15 8.01 8.90
CA ASP A 208 -12.80 9.04 9.71
C ASP A 208 -13.12 8.54 11.14
N THR A 209 -13.07 7.22 11.36
CA THR A 209 -13.30 6.59 12.67
C THR A 209 -11.98 6.22 13.35
N LEU A 210 -11.13 7.22 13.60
CA LEU A 210 -9.89 7.04 14.35
C LEU A 210 -10.20 6.92 15.86
N PRO A 211 -9.51 6.02 16.59
CA PRO A 211 -9.57 6.00 18.05
C PRO A 211 -9.11 7.33 18.65
N ASP A 212 -9.64 7.67 19.83
CA ASP A 212 -9.20 8.86 20.58
C ASP A 212 -7.67 8.86 20.75
N LYS A 213 -7.05 10.00 20.42
CA LYS A 213 -5.59 10.27 20.54
C LYS A 213 -4.70 9.52 19.53
N VAL A 214 -5.24 9.07 18.40
CA VAL A 214 -4.43 8.64 17.25
C VAL A 214 -4.49 9.72 16.17
N SER A 215 -3.33 10.23 15.77
CA SER A 215 -3.20 11.13 14.62
C SER A 215 -2.95 10.33 13.35
N CYS A 216 -3.63 10.69 12.26
CA CYS A 216 -3.45 10.06 10.95
C CYS A 216 -2.86 11.06 9.95
N TYR A 217 -1.78 10.66 9.29
CA TYR A 217 -1.07 11.46 8.29
C TYR A 217 -1.02 10.71 6.97
N ILE A 218 -1.43 11.37 5.88
CA ILE A 218 -1.25 10.86 4.53
C ILE A 218 -0.11 11.65 3.91
N ILE A 219 0.96 10.97 3.56
CA ILE A 219 2.14 11.59 2.96
C ILE A 219 1.84 11.90 1.50
N ASP A 220 2.02 13.17 1.14
CA ASP A 220 1.76 13.63 -0.23
C ASP A 220 2.91 13.20 -1.14
N LEU A 221 2.59 12.41 -2.16
CA LEU A 221 3.50 11.98 -3.21
C LEU A 221 3.18 12.74 -4.50
N PRO A 222 4.16 12.96 -5.39
CA PRO A 222 3.88 13.56 -6.69
C PRO A 222 2.89 12.69 -7.47
N THR A 223 1.73 13.24 -7.81
CA THR A 223 0.73 12.56 -8.64
C THR A 223 0.67 13.23 -10.00
N GLU A 224 1.08 12.52 -11.05
CA GLU A 224 0.68 12.87 -12.42
C GLU A 224 -0.64 12.15 -12.72
N ILE A 225 -1.62 12.92 -13.19
CA ILE A 225 -3.02 12.48 -13.37
C ILE A 225 -3.27 11.94 -14.78
N ASP A 226 -2.30 12.12 -15.67
CA ASP A 226 -2.44 11.79 -17.08
C ASP A 226 -1.71 10.49 -17.39
N GLY A 227 -2.22 9.74 -18.36
CA GLY A 227 -1.39 8.78 -19.09
C GLY A 227 -1.78 7.32 -19.08
N ASN A 228 -2.81 6.81 -18.37
CA ASN A 228 -3.02 5.35 -18.35
C ASN A 228 -4.00 4.81 -19.40
N CYS A 229 -3.56 3.84 -20.20
CA CYS A 229 -4.40 3.00 -21.06
C CYS A 229 -4.07 1.53 -20.87
N GLY A 230 -4.94 0.77 -20.22
CA GLY A 230 -4.69 -0.65 -19.94
C GLY A 230 -5.52 -1.60 -20.81
N ILE A 231 -5.00 -2.81 -21.00
CA ILE A 231 -5.77 -3.94 -21.54
C ILE A 231 -6.58 -4.55 -20.39
N VAL A 232 -7.91 -4.54 -20.50
CA VAL A 232 -8.82 -5.02 -19.46
C VAL A 232 -9.12 -6.51 -19.61
N ASP A 233 -9.29 -6.96 -20.85
CA ASP A 233 -9.64 -8.36 -21.14
C ASP A 233 -9.17 -8.77 -22.55
N ILE A 234 -8.98 -10.08 -22.72
CA ILE A 234 -8.75 -10.72 -24.01
C ILE A 234 -9.72 -11.89 -24.16
N SER A 235 -10.40 -11.94 -25.30
CA SER A 235 -11.24 -13.08 -25.68
C SER A 235 -10.94 -13.55 -27.10
N MET A 236 -10.97 -14.86 -27.29
CA MET A 236 -10.89 -15.51 -28.61
C MET A 236 -12.27 -15.97 -29.10
N GLY A 237 -13.34 -15.43 -28.51
CA GLY A 237 -14.71 -15.57 -28.99
C GLY A 237 -15.14 -16.97 -29.43
N GLY A 238 -15.08 -17.98 -28.55
CA GLY A 238 -15.66 -19.32 -28.75
C GLY A 238 -15.32 -20.06 -30.05
N GLN A 239 -14.37 -19.54 -30.84
CA GLN A 239 -14.08 -20.04 -32.17
C GLN A 239 -13.23 -21.30 -32.08
N LEU A 240 -13.40 -22.20 -33.05
CA LEU A 240 -12.47 -23.30 -33.24
C LEU A 240 -11.19 -22.75 -33.88
N ILE A 241 -10.06 -22.86 -33.19
CA ILE A 241 -8.76 -22.44 -33.72
C ILE A 241 -8.11 -23.62 -34.42
N GLU A 242 -7.91 -23.50 -35.72
CA GLU A 242 -7.38 -24.55 -36.58
C GLU A 242 -6.01 -24.17 -37.17
N VAL A 243 -5.22 -25.18 -37.53
CA VAL A 243 -3.96 -24.96 -38.25
C VAL A 243 -4.25 -24.46 -39.66
N GLY A 244 -3.64 -23.34 -40.04
CA GLY A 244 -3.78 -22.74 -41.36
C GLY A 244 -4.98 -21.80 -41.53
N SER A 245 -5.90 -21.78 -40.56
CA SER A 245 -7.07 -20.91 -40.56
C SER A 245 -6.81 -19.61 -39.80
N GLU A 246 -7.43 -18.51 -40.23
CA GLU A 246 -7.39 -17.24 -39.51
C GLU A 246 -8.28 -17.31 -38.27
N PHE A 247 -7.75 -16.89 -37.11
CA PHE A 247 -8.52 -16.71 -35.89
C PHE A 247 -8.41 -15.25 -35.39
N ILE A 248 -9.42 -14.82 -34.64
CA ILE A 248 -9.53 -13.45 -34.14
C ILE A 248 -9.30 -13.40 -32.63
N ILE A 249 -8.36 -12.57 -32.19
CA ILE A 249 -8.19 -12.20 -30.79
C ILE A 249 -8.82 -10.82 -30.59
N LYS A 250 -9.81 -10.74 -29.70
CA LYS A 250 -10.45 -9.49 -29.30
C LYS A 250 -9.82 -9.00 -28.00
N ALA A 251 -9.24 -7.81 -28.03
CA ALA A 251 -8.71 -7.12 -26.85
C ALA A 251 -9.63 -5.95 -26.48
N ASP A 252 -10.08 -5.94 -25.23
CA ASP A 252 -10.87 -4.85 -24.68
C ASP A 252 -9.94 -3.90 -23.91
N ILE A 253 -9.80 -2.69 -24.42
CA ILE A 253 -8.87 -1.67 -23.93
C ILE A 253 -9.65 -0.53 -23.32
N LYS A 254 -9.15 0.03 -22.22
CA LYS A 254 -9.75 1.16 -21.54
C LYS A 254 -8.75 2.29 -21.38
N ASN A 255 -9.17 3.48 -21.79
CA ASN A 255 -8.47 4.71 -21.51
C ASN A 255 -8.97 5.27 -20.18
N TYR A 256 -8.06 5.45 -19.23
CA TYR A 256 -8.36 6.05 -17.92
C TYR A 256 -8.01 7.55 -17.87
N ASP A 257 -7.49 8.10 -18.97
CA ASP A 257 -7.12 9.50 -19.10
C ASP A 257 -8.35 10.38 -19.43
N ALA A 258 -8.31 11.62 -18.96
CA ALA A 258 -9.23 12.68 -19.33
C ALA A 258 -9.04 13.16 -20.77
N ARG A 259 -7.94 12.78 -21.43
CA ARG A 259 -7.65 13.10 -22.83
C ARG A 259 -7.81 11.87 -23.74
N ALA A 260 -8.25 12.12 -24.97
CA ALA A 260 -8.27 11.10 -26.01
C ALA A 260 -6.84 10.80 -26.47
N LYS A 261 -6.56 9.54 -26.82
CA LYS A 261 -5.29 9.12 -27.41
C LYS A 261 -5.53 8.68 -28.86
N THR A 262 -4.82 9.24 -29.81
CA THR A 262 -5.13 9.08 -31.25
C THR A 262 -4.20 8.13 -32.00
N GLU A 263 -3.01 7.86 -31.47
CA GLU A 263 -1.92 7.16 -32.17
C GLU A 263 -1.38 5.99 -31.32
N LEU A 264 -2.27 5.28 -30.61
CA LEU A 264 -1.84 4.12 -29.81
C LEU A 264 -1.57 2.91 -30.70
N LEU A 265 -0.56 2.12 -30.34
CA LEU A 265 -0.23 0.89 -31.05
C LEU A 265 -0.54 -0.31 -30.15
N ALA A 266 -1.26 -1.30 -30.69
CA ALA A 266 -1.42 -2.61 -30.08
C ALA A 266 -0.61 -3.64 -30.87
N SER A 267 0.33 -4.30 -30.20
CA SER A 267 1.19 -5.35 -30.76
C SER A 267 0.76 -6.72 -30.26
N LEU A 268 0.53 -7.66 -31.18
CA LEU A 268 0.25 -9.05 -30.86
C LEU A 268 1.54 -9.86 -30.96
N PHE A 269 1.86 -10.57 -29.88
CA PHE A 269 2.96 -11.51 -29.81
C PHE A 269 2.42 -12.92 -29.64
N VAL A 270 2.97 -13.87 -30.40
CA VAL A 270 2.65 -15.30 -30.28
C VAL A 270 3.96 -16.08 -30.41
N ASN A 271 4.19 -16.99 -29.46
CA ASN A 271 5.45 -17.76 -29.33
C ASN A 271 6.68 -16.84 -29.41
N ASP A 272 6.65 -15.75 -28.64
CA ASP A 272 7.72 -14.73 -28.53
C ASP A 272 8.02 -13.92 -29.80
N ILE A 273 7.20 -14.05 -30.84
CA ILE A 273 7.35 -13.31 -32.10
C ILE A 273 6.22 -12.29 -32.21
N ARG A 274 6.55 -11.04 -32.54
CA ARG A 274 5.54 -10.02 -32.90
C ARG A 274 4.94 -10.38 -34.25
N VAL A 275 3.69 -10.81 -34.26
CA VAL A 275 2.99 -11.28 -35.47
C VAL A 275 2.08 -10.23 -36.09
N MET A 276 1.67 -9.22 -35.31
CA MET A 276 0.83 -8.13 -35.80
C MET A 276 1.06 -6.86 -34.97
N GLN A 277 0.85 -5.71 -35.59
CA GLN A 277 0.77 -4.42 -34.92
C GLN A 277 -0.35 -3.60 -35.57
N LYS A 278 -1.14 -2.91 -34.75
CA LYS A 278 -2.29 -2.13 -35.21
C LYS A 278 -2.38 -0.80 -34.47
N GLU A 279 -2.52 0.27 -35.24
CA GLU A 279 -2.78 1.60 -34.71
C GLU A 279 -4.27 1.81 -34.45
N PHE A 280 -4.59 2.53 -33.37
CA PHE A 280 -5.96 2.88 -33.01
C PHE A 280 -6.05 4.17 -32.17
N ALA A 281 -7.25 4.75 -32.19
CA ALA A 281 -7.58 5.96 -31.43
C ALA A 281 -8.71 5.68 -30.43
N ILE A 282 -8.51 6.00 -29.15
CA ILE A 282 -9.48 5.80 -28.07
C ILE A 282 -9.85 7.15 -27.44
N LYS A 283 -11.15 7.38 -27.24
CA LYS A 283 -11.66 8.61 -26.61
C LYS A 283 -11.22 8.70 -25.14
N ALA A 284 -11.23 9.92 -24.60
CA ALA A 284 -11.06 10.17 -23.17
C ALA A 284 -12.06 9.34 -22.35
N ASN A 285 -11.61 8.69 -21.27
CA ASN A 285 -12.41 7.78 -20.45
C ASN A 285 -13.17 6.70 -21.26
N GLY A 286 -12.72 6.41 -22.48
CA GLY A 286 -13.39 5.53 -23.41
C GLY A 286 -12.97 4.07 -23.25
N SER A 287 -13.75 3.19 -23.85
CA SER A 287 -13.38 1.79 -24.04
C SER A 287 -13.45 1.43 -25.51
N GLN A 288 -12.54 0.58 -25.97
CA GLN A 288 -12.48 0.14 -27.34
C GLN A 288 -12.08 -1.33 -27.42
N SER A 289 -12.78 -2.04 -28.30
CA SER A 289 -12.46 -3.42 -28.64
C SER A 289 -11.65 -3.47 -29.93
N LEU A 290 -10.44 -4.02 -29.87
CA LEU A 290 -9.62 -4.28 -31.05
C LEU A 290 -9.72 -5.74 -31.45
N GLN A 291 -9.90 -5.98 -32.74
CA GLN A 291 -9.76 -7.30 -33.35
C GLN A 291 -8.40 -7.39 -34.03
N LEU A 292 -7.61 -8.39 -33.62
CA LEU A 292 -6.31 -8.76 -34.14
C LEU A 292 -6.42 -10.16 -34.73
N LYS A 293 -5.90 -10.36 -35.94
CA LYS A 293 -6.04 -11.60 -36.70
C LYS A 293 -4.71 -12.30 -36.82
N HIS A 294 -4.69 -13.62 -36.71
CA HIS A 294 -3.47 -14.40 -36.88
C HIS A 294 -3.77 -15.81 -37.42
N ILE A 295 -2.74 -16.47 -37.96
CA ILE A 295 -2.80 -17.84 -38.48
C ILE A 295 -1.68 -18.65 -37.84
N ILE A 296 -2.01 -19.81 -37.26
CA ILE A 296 -1.03 -20.74 -36.69
C ILE A 296 -0.77 -21.87 -37.69
N GLN A 297 0.51 -22.24 -37.86
CA GLN A 297 0.93 -23.24 -38.85
C GLN A 297 1.24 -24.63 -38.25
N LYS A 298 1.20 -24.77 -36.92
CA LYS A 298 1.51 -26.04 -36.23
C LYS A 298 0.52 -26.28 -35.10
N PRO A 299 0.11 -27.54 -34.85
CA PRO A 299 -0.65 -27.85 -33.65
C PRO A 299 0.24 -27.73 -32.40
N GLY A 300 -0.40 -27.81 -31.23
CA GLY A 300 0.26 -27.79 -29.93
C GLY A 300 -0.23 -26.66 -29.03
N PHE A 301 0.53 -26.42 -27.96
CA PHE A 301 0.32 -25.28 -27.08
C PHE A 301 0.96 -24.03 -27.69
N HIS A 302 0.21 -22.94 -27.63
CA HIS A 302 0.68 -21.62 -28.01
C HIS A 302 0.41 -20.65 -26.87
N SER A 303 1.36 -19.76 -26.66
CA SER A 303 1.24 -18.66 -25.71
C SER A 303 1.53 -17.36 -26.43
N GLY A 304 0.94 -16.28 -25.92
CA GLY A 304 1.14 -14.97 -26.48
C GLY A 304 0.71 -13.89 -25.52
N TRP A 305 0.89 -12.65 -25.95
CA TRP A 305 0.36 -11.50 -25.25
C TRP A 305 0.04 -10.40 -26.23
N ILE A 306 -0.84 -9.50 -25.81
CA ILE A 306 -1.02 -8.21 -26.47
C ILE A 306 -0.32 -7.17 -25.62
N GLU A 307 0.39 -6.27 -26.29
CA GLU A 307 1.12 -5.16 -25.67
C GLU A 307 0.66 -3.83 -26.29
N LEU A 308 0.33 -2.85 -25.45
CA LEU A 308 0.10 -1.48 -25.87
C LEU A 308 1.42 -0.69 -25.91
N SER A 309 1.49 0.30 -26.80
CA SER A 309 2.59 1.27 -26.83
C SER A 309 2.72 1.97 -25.48
N ASP A 310 3.97 2.14 -25.03
CA ASP A 310 4.33 2.61 -23.70
C ASP A 310 3.53 3.82 -23.21
N ASP A 311 3.19 3.76 -21.94
CA ASP A 311 2.67 4.86 -21.14
C ASP A 311 3.34 4.88 -19.76
N ASP A 312 2.92 5.79 -18.89
CA ASP A 312 3.55 5.98 -17.58
C ASP A 312 3.29 4.80 -16.61
N PHE A 313 2.51 3.79 -17.01
CA PHE A 313 2.19 2.62 -16.21
C PHE A 313 2.28 1.29 -16.98
N ALA A 314 3.50 0.92 -17.37
CA ALA A 314 3.78 -0.28 -18.17
C ALA A 314 3.23 -1.64 -17.64
N VAL A 315 2.81 -1.72 -16.37
CA VAL A 315 2.38 -2.98 -15.74
C VAL A 315 1.05 -3.49 -16.30
N ASP A 316 0.14 -2.61 -16.76
CA ASP A 316 -1.15 -3.01 -17.34
C ASP A 316 -1.20 -2.93 -18.88
N ASN A 317 -0.07 -2.61 -19.52
CA ASN A 317 0.06 -2.56 -20.98
C ASN A 317 0.15 -3.95 -21.61
N ARG A 318 0.42 -5.01 -20.83
CA ARG A 318 0.56 -6.39 -21.32
C ARG A 318 -0.51 -7.30 -20.76
N PHE A 319 -1.18 -8.05 -21.63
CA PHE A 319 -2.11 -9.08 -21.24
C PHE A 319 -1.78 -10.40 -21.93
N TYR A 320 -1.50 -11.43 -21.12
CA TYR A 320 -1.06 -12.74 -21.58
C TYR A 320 -2.23 -13.68 -21.82
N PHE A 321 -2.09 -14.56 -22.80
CA PHE A 321 -3.04 -15.62 -23.11
C PHE A 321 -2.33 -16.89 -23.54
N SER A 322 -3.02 -18.02 -23.45
CA SER A 322 -2.57 -19.27 -24.02
C SER A 322 -3.76 -20.05 -24.58
N PHE A 323 -3.48 -20.88 -25.58
CA PHE A 323 -4.47 -21.75 -26.19
C PHE A 323 -3.78 -23.01 -26.72
N ARG A 324 -4.55 -24.06 -26.97
CA ARG A 324 -4.05 -25.31 -27.51
C ARG A 324 -4.81 -25.65 -28.78
N ILE A 325 -4.08 -25.95 -29.84
CA ILE A 325 -4.62 -26.56 -31.05
C ILE A 325 -4.32 -28.06 -30.98
N PRO A 326 -5.32 -28.95 -30.89
CA PRO A 326 -5.12 -30.39 -30.94
C PRO A 326 -4.40 -30.83 -32.23
N GLU A 327 -3.54 -31.84 -32.16
CA GLU A 327 -2.95 -32.47 -33.35
C GLU A 327 -4.01 -33.19 -34.19
N ASN A 328 -5.04 -33.71 -33.52
CA ASN A 328 -6.20 -34.34 -34.10
C ASN A 328 -7.42 -34.01 -33.22
N PHE A 329 -8.45 -33.45 -33.83
CA PHE A 329 -9.80 -33.32 -33.29
C PHE A 329 -10.47 -34.69 -33.29
N ALA A 330 -10.09 -35.51 -32.32
CA ALA A 330 -10.71 -36.79 -32.06
C ALA A 330 -11.99 -36.62 -31.25
N VAL A 331 -13.13 -36.89 -31.88
CA VAL A 331 -14.47 -36.84 -31.28
C VAL A 331 -14.97 -38.26 -31.05
N LEU A 332 -15.38 -38.54 -29.81
CA LEU A 332 -16.05 -39.79 -29.45
C LEU A 332 -17.56 -39.54 -29.38
N ILE A 333 -18.33 -40.34 -30.11
CA ILE A 333 -19.79 -40.40 -29.98
C ILE A 333 -20.13 -41.69 -29.24
N ILE A 334 -20.77 -41.57 -28.09
CA ILE A 334 -21.34 -42.69 -27.35
C ILE A 334 -22.79 -42.81 -27.78
N ASP A 335 -23.09 -43.81 -28.61
CA ASP A 335 -24.37 -43.95 -29.30
C ASP A 335 -25.22 -45.07 -28.69
N GLY A 336 -26.23 -44.67 -27.92
CA GLY A 336 -27.17 -45.56 -27.23
C GLY A 336 -28.47 -45.81 -28.00
N ASP A 337 -28.88 -44.88 -28.87
CA ASP A 337 -30.20 -44.87 -29.51
C ASP A 337 -30.15 -44.87 -31.05
N GLY A 338 -28.95 -44.86 -31.66
CA GLY A 338 -28.75 -44.79 -33.10
C GLY A 338 -28.74 -43.36 -33.65
N GLY A 339 -28.94 -42.34 -32.80
CA GLY A 339 -28.82 -40.93 -33.18
C GLY A 339 -27.38 -40.51 -33.51
N GLY A 340 -26.40 -41.28 -33.05
CA GLY A 340 -24.98 -41.00 -33.24
C GLY A 340 -24.55 -40.91 -34.71
N GLU A 341 -25.18 -41.66 -35.63
CA GLU A 341 -24.87 -41.57 -37.05
C GLU A 341 -25.28 -40.22 -37.66
N ILE A 342 -26.38 -39.62 -37.21
CA ILE A 342 -26.80 -38.28 -37.66
C ILE A 342 -25.79 -37.23 -37.17
N ILE A 343 -25.36 -37.33 -35.91
CA ILE A 343 -24.35 -36.44 -35.33
C ILE A 343 -23.03 -36.58 -36.08
N LYS A 344 -22.61 -37.81 -36.38
CA LYS A 344 -21.38 -38.09 -37.14
C LYS A 344 -21.40 -37.45 -38.53
N LEU A 345 -22.53 -37.48 -39.24
CA LEU A 345 -22.70 -36.82 -40.54
C LEU A 345 -22.66 -35.30 -40.41
N ALA A 346 -23.21 -34.73 -39.33
CA ALA A 346 -23.17 -33.30 -39.07
C ALA A 346 -21.76 -32.78 -38.69
N LEU A 347 -20.90 -33.66 -38.17
CA LEU A 347 -19.52 -33.36 -37.77
C LEU A 347 -18.50 -33.58 -38.89
N VAL A 348 -18.91 -33.75 -40.15
CA VAL A 348 -17.98 -33.87 -41.27
C VAL A 348 -17.37 -32.48 -41.55
N PRO A 349 -16.05 -32.31 -41.38
CA PRO A 349 -15.40 -31.02 -41.62
C PRO A 349 -15.21 -30.77 -43.13
N SER A 350 -14.70 -29.59 -43.48
CA SER A 350 -14.20 -29.32 -44.83
C SER A 350 -13.00 -30.21 -45.19
N GLU A 351 -12.72 -30.38 -46.49
CA GLU A 351 -11.62 -31.23 -46.97
C GLU A 351 -10.25 -30.81 -46.39
N GLU A 352 -10.05 -29.50 -46.19
CA GLU A 352 -8.78 -28.94 -45.68
C GLU A 352 -8.47 -29.37 -44.24
N VAL A 353 -9.52 -29.53 -43.43
CA VAL A 353 -9.48 -29.85 -41.99
C VAL A 353 -9.67 -31.34 -41.73
N ALA A 354 -10.24 -32.09 -42.68
CA ALA A 354 -10.52 -33.52 -42.56
C ALA A 354 -9.30 -34.37 -42.12
N ARG A 355 -8.08 -33.97 -42.49
CA ARG A 355 -6.84 -34.65 -42.08
C ARG A 355 -6.53 -34.59 -40.57
N TYR A 356 -7.11 -33.62 -39.87
CA TYR A 356 -6.95 -33.41 -38.43
C TYR A 356 -8.23 -33.77 -37.67
N TRP A 357 -9.20 -34.44 -38.30
CA TRP A 357 -10.50 -34.72 -37.69
C TRP A 357 -10.77 -36.21 -37.70
N SER A 358 -11.18 -36.76 -36.56
CA SER A 358 -11.55 -38.18 -36.48
C SER A 358 -12.77 -38.36 -35.58
N VAL A 359 -13.81 -38.98 -36.12
CA VAL A 359 -15.03 -39.27 -35.35
C VAL A 359 -15.13 -40.78 -35.15
N LYS A 360 -15.18 -41.21 -33.89
CA LYS A 360 -15.40 -42.62 -33.53
C LYS A 360 -16.73 -42.77 -32.82
N THR A 361 -17.57 -43.67 -33.30
CA THR A 361 -18.82 -44.05 -32.64
C THR A 361 -18.61 -45.34 -31.85
N VAL A 362 -19.08 -45.38 -30.59
CA VAL A 362 -19.00 -46.54 -29.71
C VAL A 362 -20.33 -46.73 -29.00
N ASN A 363 -20.81 -47.97 -28.92
CA ASN A 363 -21.98 -48.31 -28.12
C ASN A 363 -21.66 -48.23 -26.61
N PRO A 364 -22.59 -47.78 -25.74
CA PRO A 364 -22.41 -47.71 -24.29
C PRO A 364 -21.84 -48.99 -23.65
N GLN A 365 -22.16 -50.17 -24.19
CA GLN A 365 -21.68 -51.46 -23.67
C GLN A 365 -20.16 -51.68 -23.88
N ASN A 366 -19.53 -50.94 -24.79
CA ASN A 366 -18.13 -51.10 -25.19
C ASN A 366 -17.20 -50.00 -24.64
N LEU A 367 -17.65 -49.21 -23.65
CA LEU A 367 -16.89 -48.09 -23.09
C LEU A 367 -15.68 -48.50 -22.25
N ALA A 368 -15.64 -49.75 -21.75
CA ALA A 368 -14.53 -50.24 -20.95
C ALA A 368 -13.18 -50.14 -21.67
N ALA A 369 -13.15 -50.35 -23.00
CA ALA A 369 -11.93 -50.31 -23.82
C ALA A 369 -11.57 -48.90 -24.34
N VAL A 370 -12.43 -47.91 -24.16
CA VAL A 370 -12.22 -46.55 -24.66
C VAL A 370 -11.27 -45.82 -23.73
N ARG A 371 -10.25 -45.13 -24.26
CA ARG A 371 -9.42 -44.20 -23.48
C ARG A 371 -9.90 -42.78 -23.75
N TYR A 372 -10.60 -42.17 -22.79
CA TYR A 372 -11.19 -40.83 -22.96
C TYR A 372 -10.15 -39.73 -23.27
N ASN A 373 -8.94 -39.84 -22.71
CA ASN A 373 -7.85 -38.89 -22.93
C ASN A 373 -7.34 -38.86 -24.38
N ASP A 374 -7.72 -39.82 -25.23
CA ASP A 374 -7.40 -39.81 -26.67
C ASP A 374 -8.35 -38.86 -27.45
N TYR A 375 -9.41 -38.35 -26.82
CA TYR A 375 -10.45 -37.54 -27.43
C TYR A 375 -10.46 -36.12 -26.85
N VAL A 376 -10.83 -35.14 -27.67
CA VAL A 376 -11.01 -33.74 -27.26
C VAL A 376 -12.47 -33.40 -26.96
N LEU A 377 -13.40 -34.24 -27.41
CA LEU A 377 -14.84 -34.07 -27.21
C LEU A 377 -15.51 -35.44 -27.10
N VAL A 378 -16.39 -35.59 -26.12
CA VAL A 378 -17.25 -36.76 -25.94
C VAL A 378 -18.71 -36.31 -26.06
N ILE A 379 -19.44 -36.92 -26.99
CA ILE A 379 -20.86 -36.67 -27.22
C ILE A 379 -21.65 -37.88 -26.75
N LEU A 380 -22.66 -37.65 -25.91
CA LEU A 380 -23.62 -38.68 -25.50
C LEU A 380 -24.88 -38.58 -26.36
N SER A 381 -25.11 -39.57 -27.23
CA SER A 381 -26.34 -39.70 -28.02
C SER A 381 -27.23 -40.78 -27.41
N GLY A 382 -28.21 -40.37 -26.61
CA GLY A 382 -29.23 -41.26 -26.04
C GLY A 382 -28.77 -42.50 -25.26
N PRO A 383 -27.68 -42.49 -24.45
CA PRO A 383 -27.43 -43.62 -23.57
C PRO A 383 -28.47 -43.67 -22.43
N ASP A 384 -29.23 -44.76 -22.31
CA ASP A 384 -30.25 -44.95 -21.26
C ASP A 384 -29.67 -44.83 -19.84
N SER A 385 -28.51 -45.45 -19.61
CA SER A 385 -27.74 -45.32 -18.37
C SER A 385 -26.27 -45.67 -18.60
N LEU A 386 -25.40 -45.06 -17.80
CA LEU A 386 -23.97 -45.42 -17.73
C LEU A 386 -23.69 -46.04 -16.37
N GLY A 387 -22.80 -47.02 -16.35
CA GLY A 387 -22.35 -47.62 -15.08
C GLY A 387 -21.59 -46.60 -14.23
N LYS A 388 -21.45 -46.91 -12.93
CA LYS A 388 -20.72 -46.03 -11.99
C LYS A 388 -19.27 -45.80 -12.42
N ALA A 389 -18.60 -46.85 -12.93
CA ALA A 389 -17.22 -46.76 -13.36
C ALA A 389 -17.06 -45.85 -14.59
N GLU A 390 -17.91 -46.00 -15.60
CA GLU A 390 -17.93 -45.17 -16.80
C GLU A 390 -18.22 -43.71 -16.47
N THR A 391 -19.19 -43.48 -15.57
CA THR A 391 -19.55 -42.13 -15.09
C THR A 391 -18.36 -41.45 -14.40
N SER A 392 -17.68 -42.15 -13.48
CA SER A 392 -16.48 -41.59 -12.83
C SER A 392 -15.36 -41.28 -13.81
N ARG A 393 -15.19 -42.09 -14.87
CA ARG A 393 -14.18 -41.83 -15.91
C ARG A 393 -14.52 -40.63 -16.77
N LEU A 394 -15.80 -40.39 -17.07
CA LEU A 394 -16.27 -39.18 -17.76
C LEU A 394 -16.13 -37.94 -16.88
N LEU A 395 -16.41 -38.02 -15.58
CA LEU A 395 -16.18 -36.91 -14.66
C LEU A 395 -14.69 -36.55 -14.56
N ASN A 396 -13.81 -37.55 -14.47
CA ASN A 396 -12.36 -37.32 -14.49
C ASN A 396 -11.87 -36.70 -15.80
N PHE A 397 -12.51 -37.00 -16.94
CA PHE A 397 -12.23 -36.37 -18.21
C PHE A 397 -12.55 -34.86 -18.14
N ILE A 398 -13.78 -34.52 -17.68
CA ILE A 398 -14.23 -33.13 -17.50
C ILE A 398 -13.28 -32.35 -16.56
N ASP A 399 -12.91 -32.95 -15.42
CA ASP A 399 -12.01 -32.31 -14.43
C ASP A 399 -10.61 -32.06 -15.00
N ALA A 400 -10.20 -32.79 -16.04
CA ALA A 400 -8.91 -32.61 -16.72
C ALA A 400 -8.92 -31.55 -17.83
N GLY A 401 -10.05 -30.86 -18.06
CA GLY A 401 -10.16 -29.75 -19.01
C GLY A 401 -10.58 -30.15 -20.42
N GLY A 402 -11.28 -31.28 -20.56
CA GLY A 402 -11.99 -31.71 -21.77
C GLY A 402 -13.28 -32.40 -21.38
#